data_AF-A0A0N8HKQ4-F1
#
_entry.id   AF-A0A0N8HKQ4-F1
#
_cell.length_a   1.000
_cell.length_b   1.000
_cell.length_c   1.000
_cell.angle_alpha   90.00
_cell.angle_beta   90.00
_cell.angle_gamma   90.00
#
_symmetry.space_group_name_H-M   'P 1'
#
loop_
_entity.id
_entity.type
_entity.pdbx_description
1 polymer ?
#
loop_
_entity_poly.entity_id
_entity_poly.type
_entity_poly.pdbx_seq_one_letter_code
_entity_poly.pdbx_strand_id
1 'polypeptide(L)'
;MKLALNTVKTLGLSLVLASTFIAQPVLANGPIGEHVNHLKENLKDYSEDVEWMVGKVDTMVTDYETKGAKAVKSDDLIEYWESVKFHSAIETNYVPVYASIWQGIYGIKMAIDDKKPASEVRKHQKALNAALWQGLGAVKLAADFQQKGLLKAVKATASETMTQSATIDEIKHKLDRVVAKYAERLSDEATQIVHDTYLHLFEGVEGTLIEKDAKLVEVLEKDFNVTLPKAISDKGSVDQVRAVVVDMQEKLDRAKVLLEEAEKARKDVF
;
A
#
# COMPACT_ATOMS: atom_id res chain seq x y z
N MET A 1 -58.84 60.17 5.58
CA MET A 1 -59.10 59.73 4.19
C MET A 1 -57.83 59.08 3.68
N LYS A 2 -57.91 57.81 3.26
CA LYS A 2 -56.78 57.00 2.77
C LYS A 2 -56.21 57.59 1.48
N LEU A 3 -54.90 57.57 1.30
CA LEU A 3 -54.19 57.05 0.12
C LEU A 3 -52.68 57.25 0.35
N ALA A 4 -51.94 56.16 0.53
CA ALA A 4 -50.49 56.16 0.42
C ALA A 4 -50.08 54.89 -0.33
N LEU A 5 -49.23 55.11 -1.33
CA LEU A 5 -48.93 54.24 -2.43
C LEU A 5 -48.09 53.02 -2.04
N ASN A 6 -48.24 51.99 -2.86
CA ASN A 6 -47.46 50.76 -3.01
C ASN A 6 -45.98 50.89 -2.61
N THR A 7 -45.56 50.11 -1.62
CA THR A 7 -44.15 49.77 -1.40
C THR A 7 -43.88 48.36 -1.90
N VAL A 8 -42.89 48.28 -2.78
CA VAL A 8 -42.30 47.10 -3.39
C VAL A 8 -41.82 46.14 -2.29
N LYS A 9 -42.35 44.93 -2.25
CA LYS A 9 -41.73 43.81 -1.51
C LYS A 9 -40.70 43.15 -2.41
N THR A 10 -39.45 43.57 -2.27
CA THR A 10 -38.28 42.80 -2.69
C THR A 10 -38.25 41.50 -1.89
N LEU A 11 -38.52 40.37 -2.53
CA LEU A 11 -38.15 39.06 -1.99
C LEU A 11 -36.63 38.98 -1.99
N GLY A 12 -36.02 39.14 -0.81
CA GLY A 12 -34.63 38.75 -0.60
C GLY A 12 -34.53 37.24 -0.69
N LEU A 13 -34.00 36.73 -1.80
CA LEU A 13 -33.62 35.34 -1.96
C LEU A 13 -32.32 35.14 -1.15
N SER A 14 -32.45 34.69 0.10
CA SER A 14 -31.30 34.27 0.90
C SER A 14 -30.76 32.97 0.33
N LEU A 15 -29.79 33.05 -0.58
CA LEU A 15 -29.04 31.90 -1.08
C LEU A 15 -28.01 31.51 -0.01
N VAL A 16 -28.42 30.67 0.94
CA VAL A 16 -27.49 29.97 1.83
C VAL A 16 -26.83 28.88 0.99
N LEU A 17 -25.64 29.16 0.45
CA LEU A 17 -24.76 28.10 -0.03
C LEU A 17 -24.30 27.29 1.20
N ALA A 18 -25.00 26.21 1.48
CA ALA A 18 -24.49 25.16 2.34
C ALA A 18 -23.37 24.45 1.55
N SER A 19 -22.13 24.89 1.76
CA SER A 19 -20.95 24.19 1.30
C SER A 19 -20.85 22.87 2.08
N THR A 20 -21.53 21.83 1.61
CA THR A 20 -21.24 20.47 2.05
C THR A 20 -19.88 20.12 1.49
N PHE A 21 -18.83 20.37 2.27
CA PHE A 21 -17.57 19.67 2.09
C PHE A 21 -17.85 18.20 2.35
N ILE A 22 -18.20 17.46 1.29
CA ILE A 22 -18.07 16.01 1.30
C ILE A 22 -16.58 15.79 1.44
N ALA A 23 -16.12 15.43 2.63
CA ALA A 23 -14.79 14.89 2.80
C ALA A 23 -14.72 13.67 1.87
N GLN A 24 -13.99 13.78 0.77
CA GLN A 24 -13.66 12.60 -0.01
C GLN A 24 -12.87 11.68 0.93
N PRO A 25 -13.19 10.38 0.99
CA PRO A 25 -12.35 9.45 1.72
C PRO A 25 -10.93 9.59 1.14
N VAL A 26 -9.98 9.91 2.01
CA VAL A 26 -8.56 9.75 1.68
C VAL A 26 -8.39 8.26 1.44
N LEU A 27 -8.23 7.88 0.17
CA LEU A 27 -8.00 6.49 -0.23
C LEU A 27 -6.70 6.01 0.40
N ALA A 28 -6.76 4.87 1.10
CA ALA A 28 -5.69 4.33 1.94
C ALA A 28 -4.45 3.87 1.15
N ASN A 29 -4.63 3.53 -0.13
CA ASN A 29 -3.57 3.53 -1.15
C ASN A 29 -4.04 4.44 -2.28
N GLY A 30 -3.46 5.65 -2.39
CA GLY A 30 -3.77 6.55 -3.48
C GLY A 30 -3.31 5.94 -4.81
N PRO A 31 -4.02 6.16 -5.93
CA PRO A 31 -3.55 5.70 -7.24
C PRO A 31 -2.11 6.17 -7.45
N ILE A 32 -1.22 5.31 -7.98
CA ILE A 32 0.17 5.65 -8.34
C ILE A 32 0.17 7.04 -8.97
N GLY A 33 0.60 8.03 -8.19
CA GLY A 33 0.37 9.41 -8.55
C GLY A 33 1.30 9.83 -9.67
N GLU A 34 0.92 10.87 -10.42
CA GLU A 34 1.73 11.39 -11.53
C GLU A 34 3.18 11.72 -11.09
N HIS A 35 3.40 12.00 -9.80
CA HIS A 35 4.72 12.22 -9.21
C HIS A 35 5.75 11.11 -9.52
N VAL A 36 5.35 9.85 -9.75
CA VAL A 36 6.29 8.77 -10.11
C VAL A 36 6.83 8.91 -11.53
N ASN A 37 6.12 9.61 -12.41
CA ASN A 37 6.58 9.95 -13.76
C ASN A 37 7.44 11.24 -13.77
N HIS A 38 7.54 11.94 -12.62
CA HIS A 38 8.31 13.17 -12.41
C HIS A 38 9.24 13.03 -11.20
N LEU A 39 10.03 11.96 -11.14
CA LEU A 39 10.81 11.60 -9.94
C LEU A 39 11.77 12.72 -9.51
N LYS A 40 12.44 13.36 -10.48
CA LYS A 40 13.42 14.43 -10.18
C LYS A 40 12.79 15.58 -9.40
N GLU A 41 11.62 16.02 -9.85
CA GLU A 41 10.90 17.17 -9.30
C GLU A 41 10.42 16.90 -7.87
N ASN A 42 10.19 15.62 -7.54
CA ASN A 42 9.68 15.17 -6.25
C ASN A 42 10.78 14.62 -5.30
N LEU A 43 12.07 14.65 -5.69
CA LEU A 43 13.15 14.10 -4.85
C LEU A 43 13.27 14.76 -3.47
N LYS A 44 12.89 16.04 -3.37
CA LYS A 44 12.88 16.76 -2.10
C LYS A 44 11.81 16.16 -1.19
N ASP A 45 10.56 16.10 -1.66
CA ASP A 45 9.43 15.49 -0.96
C ASP A 45 9.76 14.06 -0.52
N TYR A 46 10.33 13.23 -1.39
CA TYR A 46 10.72 11.86 -1.04
C TYR A 46 11.81 11.79 0.05
N SER A 47 12.72 12.76 0.08
CA SER A 47 13.74 12.82 1.14
C SER A 47 13.13 13.24 2.47
N GLU A 48 12.21 14.21 2.45
CA GLU A 48 11.46 14.67 3.62
C GLU A 48 10.55 13.57 4.17
N ASP A 49 9.89 12.80 3.30
CA ASP A 49 9.09 11.62 3.64
C ASP A 49 9.92 10.56 4.39
N VAL A 50 11.13 10.25 3.89
CA VAL A 50 12.04 9.28 4.53
C VAL A 50 12.51 9.78 5.90
N GLU A 51 12.91 11.05 6.00
CA GLU A 51 13.31 11.66 7.28
C GLU A 51 12.16 11.66 8.29
N TRP A 52 10.96 12.01 7.84
CA TRP A 52 9.75 12.01 8.65
C TRP A 52 9.40 10.60 9.14
N MET A 53 9.42 9.59 8.26
CA MET A 53 9.20 8.17 8.61
C MET A 53 10.20 7.71 9.68
N VAL A 54 11.50 7.96 9.46
CA VAL A 54 12.56 7.60 10.41
C VAL A 54 12.30 8.24 11.78
N GLY A 55 11.93 9.53 11.82
CA GLY A 55 11.63 10.24 13.07
C GLY A 55 10.37 9.76 13.78
N LYS A 56 9.29 9.48 13.04
CA LYS A 56 8.03 8.96 13.59
C LYS A 56 8.20 7.58 14.19
N VAL A 57 8.86 6.68 13.46
CA VAL A 57 9.15 5.34 13.94
C VAL A 57 10.08 5.41 15.16
N ASP A 58 11.11 6.26 15.15
CA ASP A 58 11.99 6.42 16.31
C ASP A 58 11.28 6.91 17.57
N THR A 59 10.36 7.87 17.41
CA THR A 59 9.51 8.34 18.49
C THR A 59 8.66 7.20 19.05
N MET A 60 8.00 6.42 18.19
CA MET A 60 7.19 5.28 18.60
C MET A 60 8.02 4.21 19.33
N VAL A 61 9.18 3.82 18.79
CA VAL A 61 10.02 2.80 19.45
C VAL A 61 10.56 3.31 20.78
N THR A 62 10.86 4.60 20.90
CA THR A 62 11.25 5.24 22.18
C THR A 62 10.12 5.26 23.20
N ASP A 63 8.89 5.56 22.76
CA ASP A 63 7.71 5.50 23.62
C ASP A 63 7.42 4.06 24.07
N TYR A 64 7.58 3.07 23.18
CA TYR A 64 7.50 1.67 23.55
C TYR A 64 8.55 1.28 24.61
N GLU A 65 9.80 1.71 24.41
CA GLU A 65 10.92 1.42 25.31
C GLU A 65 10.73 2.04 26.70
N THR A 66 10.21 3.26 26.78
CA THR A 66 10.12 4.02 28.03
C THR A 66 8.78 3.89 28.75
N LYS A 67 7.68 3.67 28.02
CA LYS A 67 6.30 3.67 28.54
C LYS A 67 5.57 2.34 28.30
N GLY A 68 6.18 1.42 27.54
CA GLY A 68 5.65 0.08 27.27
C GLY A 68 4.56 0.04 26.18
N ALA A 69 4.12 -1.18 25.85
CA ALA A 69 3.21 -1.46 24.73
C ALA A 69 1.89 -0.66 24.71
N LYS A 70 1.36 -0.28 25.88
CA LYS A 70 0.09 0.47 25.96
C LYS A 70 0.22 1.94 25.53
N ALA A 71 1.44 2.46 25.43
CA ALA A 71 1.71 3.85 25.07
C ALA A 71 1.81 4.06 23.56
N VAL A 72 1.75 2.98 22.76
CA VAL A 72 1.92 3.01 21.31
C VAL A 72 0.80 2.24 20.64
N LYS A 73 0.40 2.70 19.45
CA LYS A 73 -0.50 1.97 18.55
C LYS A 73 0.34 1.50 17.36
N SER A 74 0.66 0.20 17.34
CA SER A 74 1.56 -0.36 16.33
C SER A 74 0.98 -0.31 14.91
N ASP A 75 -0.35 -0.26 14.78
CA ASP A 75 -1.06 -0.08 13.50
C ASP A 75 -0.69 1.27 12.83
N ASP A 76 -0.30 2.28 13.61
CA ASP A 76 0.12 3.58 13.08
C ASP A 76 1.35 3.45 12.17
N LEU A 77 2.14 2.36 12.25
CA LEU A 77 3.27 2.14 11.34
C LEU A 77 2.82 1.95 9.88
N ILE A 78 1.67 1.32 9.68
CA ILE A 78 1.06 1.12 8.36
C ILE A 78 0.53 2.47 7.88
N GLU A 79 -0.22 3.18 8.73
CA GLU A 79 -0.76 4.51 8.44
C GLU A 79 0.37 5.53 8.08
N TYR A 80 1.50 5.48 8.77
CA TYR A 80 2.65 6.35 8.45
C TYR A 80 3.23 6.03 7.08
N TRP A 81 3.37 4.75 6.74
CA TRP A 81 3.93 4.31 5.47
C TRP A 81 3.03 4.65 4.29
N GLU A 82 1.72 4.51 4.45
CA GLU A 82 0.72 4.88 3.43
C GLU A 82 0.61 6.40 3.26
N SER A 83 0.94 7.19 4.30
CA SER A 83 0.83 8.64 4.24
C SER A 83 1.91 9.35 3.43
N VAL A 84 2.99 8.66 3.04
CA VAL A 84 4.13 9.25 2.33
C VAL A 84 4.11 8.94 0.84
N LYS A 85 4.40 9.94 0.00
CA LYS A 85 4.50 9.75 -1.46
C LYS A 85 5.69 8.90 -1.85
N PHE A 86 6.72 8.86 -0.99
CA PHE A 86 7.88 8.00 -1.19
C PHE A 86 7.48 6.53 -1.39
N HIS A 87 6.40 6.06 -0.76
CA HIS A 87 5.84 4.73 -0.94
C HIS A 87 5.72 4.36 -2.43
N SER A 88 4.89 5.07 -3.18
CA SER A 88 4.62 4.74 -4.59
C SER A 88 5.85 4.95 -5.48
N ALA A 89 6.78 5.82 -5.09
CA ALA A 89 8.02 6.06 -5.83
C ALA A 89 8.98 4.86 -5.73
N ILE A 90 9.18 4.29 -4.54
CA ILE A 90 10.06 3.13 -4.39
C ILE A 90 9.40 1.85 -4.91
N GLU A 91 8.10 1.73 -4.68
CA GLU A 91 7.25 0.65 -5.18
C GLU A 91 7.39 0.44 -6.70
N THR A 92 7.36 1.53 -7.47
CA THR A 92 7.42 1.49 -8.94
C THR A 92 8.82 1.40 -9.52
N ASN A 93 9.88 1.64 -8.73
CA ASN A 93 11.24 1.79 -9.25
C ASN A 93 12.24 0.76 -8.71
N TYR A 94 12.04 0.22 -7.50
CA TYR A 94 12.98 -0.73 -6.92
C TYR A 94 12.35 -1.68 -5.89
N VAL A 95 11.62 -2.62 -6.47
CA VAL A 95 10.85 -3.68 -5.82
C VAL A 95 11.56 -4.43 -4.67
N PRO A 96 12.83 -4.90 -4.78
CA PRO A 96 13.47 -5.63 -3.68
C PRO A 96 13.60 -4.82 -2.38
N VAL A 97 13.73 -3.50 -2.50
CA VAL A 97 13.82 -2.62 -1.33
C VAL A 97 12.45 -2.29 -0.77
N TYR A 98 11.42 -2.17 -1.62
CA TYR A 98 10.03 -2.04 -1.18
C TYR A 98 9.63 -3.18 -0.23
N ALA A 99 9.95 -4.43 -0.61
CA ALA A 99 9.74 -5.60 0.26
C ALA A 99 10.48 -5.49 1.61
N SER A 100 11.74 -5.02 1.56
CA SER A 100 12.56 -4.85 2.77
C SER A 100 12.01 -3.77 3.72
N ILE A 101 11.39 -2.72 3.18
CA ILE A 101 10.70 -1.68 3.96
C ILE A 101 9.50 -2.29 4.70
N TRP A 102 8.63 -3.02 3.99
CA TRP A 102 7.50 -3.71 4.60
C TRP A 102 7.91 -4.73 5.67
N GLN A 103 8.98 -5.50 5.43
CA GLN A 103 9.54 -6.40 6.43
C GLN A 103 10.03 -5.66 7.69
N GLY A 104 10.59 -4.46 7.52
CA GLY A 104 10.96 -3.59 8.63
C GLY A 104 9.74 -3.12 9.43
N ILE A 105 8.71 -2.61 8.74
CA ILE A 105 7.44 -2.14 9.32
C ILE A 105 6.77 -3.24 10.14
N TYR A 106 6.49 -4.39 9.51
CA TYR A 106 5.84 -5.50 10.19
C TYR A 106 6.73 -6.13 11.27
N GLY A 107 8.05 -6.10 11.10
CA GLY A 107 9.00 -6.53 12.14
C GLY A 107 8.86 -5.71 13.42
N ILE A 108 8.76 -4.39 13.32
CA ILE A 108 8.53 -3.50 14.47
C ILE A 108 7.13 -3.74 15.04
N LYS A 109 6.10 -3.73 14.19
CA LYS A 109 4.70 -3.91 14.58
C LYS A 109 4.50 -5.19 15.38
N MET A 110 4.88 -6.33 14.82
CA MET A 110 4.73 -7.62 15.49
C MET A 110 5.56 -7.71 16.77
N ALA A 111 6.77 -7.14 16.79
CA ALA A 111 7.59 -7.14 18.00
C ALA A 111 6.95 -6.32 19.13
N ILE A 112 6.28 -5.21 18.83
CA ILE A 112 5.50 -4.43 19.79
C ILE A 112 4.25 -5.21 20.24
N ASP A 113 3.49 -5.76 19.30
CA ASP A 113 2.24 -6.49 19.58
C ASP A 113 2.48 -7.72 20.45
N ASP A 114 3.57 -8.45 20.18
CA ASP A 114 4.03 -9.61 20.95
C ASP A 114 4.77 -9.22 22.24
N LYS A 115 4.90 -7.93 22.54
CA LYS A 115 5.59 -7.39 23.73
C LYS A 115 7.04 -7.88 23.84
N LYS A 116 7.76 -7.98 22.72
CA LYS A 116 9.18 -8.36 22.68
C LYS A 116 10.04 -7.29 23.37
N PRO A 117 11.26 -7.62 23.83
CA PRO A 117 12.18 -6.63 24.40
C PRO A 117 12.42 -5.46 23.44
N ALA A 118 12.55 -4.24 23.97
CA ALA A 118 12.80 -3.04 23.16
C ALA A 118 14.02 -3.18 22.24
N SER A 119 15.05 -3.93 22.66
CA SER A 119 16.21 -4.25 21.83
C SER A 119 15.88 -4.98 20.53
N GLU A 120 14.88 -5.88 20.54
CA GLU A 120 14.42 -6.58 19.33
C GLU A 120 13.63 -5.61 18.42
N VAL A 121 12.80 -4.74 18.99
CA VAL A 121 12.10 -3.70 18.24
C VAL A 121 13.10 -2.75 17.57
N ARG A 122 14.16 -2.33 18.28
CA ARG A 122 15.26 -1.50 17.77
C ARG A 122 16.04 -2.17 16.63
N LYS A 123 16.18 -3.50 16.65
CA LYS A 123 16.80 -4.26 15.55
C LYS A 123 15.97 -4.14 14.27
N HIS A 124 14.65 -4.30 14.37
CA HIS A 124 13.75 -4.11 13.23
C HIS A 124 13.72 -2.66 12.75
N GLN A 125 13.72 -1.68 13.67
CA GLN A 125 13.85 -0.25 13.33
C GLN A 125 15.13 0.03 12.54
N LYS A 126 16.27 -0.51 12.96
CA LYS A 126 17.53 -0.32 12.24
C LYS A 126 17.48 -0.89 10.82
N ALA A 127 16.85 -2.05 10.66
CA ALA A 127 16.64 -2.66 9.34
C ALA A 127 15.71 -1.80 8.46
N LEU A 128 14.59 -1.31 9.02
CA LEU A 128 13.69 -0.39 8.33
C LEU A 128 14.41 0.88 7.87
N ASN A 129 15.16 1.53 8.77
CA ASN A 129 15.90 2.75 8.44
C ASN A 129 16.89 2.50 7.29
N ALA A 130 17.61 1.38 7.33
CA ALA A 130 18.53 1.02 6.24
C ALA A 130 17.78 0.82 4.92
N ALA A 131 16.63 0.14 4.93
CA ALA A 131 15.80 -0.08 3.75
C ALA A 131 15.23 1.24 3.19
N LEU A 132 14.74 2.15 4.04
CA LEU A 132 14.26 3.48 3.63
C LEU A 132 15.35 4.31 2.94
N TRP A 133 16.55 4.37 3.53
CA TRP A 133 17.68 5.09 2.93
C TRP A 133 18.17 4.46 1.64
N GLN A 134 18.22 3.12 1.57
CA GLN A 134 18.54 2.40 0.35
C GLN A 134 17.49 2.67 -0.73
N GLY A 135 16.22 2.72 -0.36
CA GLY A 135 15.11 3.01 -1.28
C GLY A 135 15.21 4.42 -1.83
N LEU A 136 15.54 5.40 -0.99
CA LEU A 136 15.78 6.78 -1.44
C LEU A 136 16.95 6.85 -2.43
N GLY A 137 18.01 6.08 -2.20
CA GLY A 137 19.13 5.93 -3.14
C GLY A 137 18.67 5.36 -4.49
N ALA A 138 17.85 4.32 -4.47
CA ALA A 138 17.29 3.71 -5.67
C ALA A 138 16.38 4.67 -6.45
N VAL A 139 15.51 5.42 -5.77
CA VAL A 139 14.66 6.45 -6.40
C VAL A 139 15.50 7.57 -7.00
N LYS A 140 16.58 8.00 -6.34
CA LYS A 140 17.52 9.00 -6.89
C LYS A 140 18.20 8.50 -8.18
N LEU A 141 18.58 7.23 -8.23
CA LEU A 141 19.14 6.61 -9.44
C LEU A 141 18.07 6.48 -10.54
N ALA A 142 16.87 6.05 -10.19
CA ALA A 142 15.75 5.96 -11.13
C ALA A 142 15.39 7.34 -11.72
N ALA A 143 15.43 8.40 -10.92
CA ALA A 143 15.24 9.77 -11.40
C ALA A 143 16.27 10.18 -12.46
N ASP A 144 17.55 9.81 -12.29
CA ASP A 144 18.60 10.05 -13.30
C ASP A 144 18.34 9.24 -14.59
N PHE A 145 17.91 7.98 -14.47
CA PHE A 145 17.55 7.16 -15.64
C PHE A 145 16.28 7.66 -16.34
N GLN A 146 15.29 8.15 -15.60
CA GLN A 146 14.09 8.77 -16.16
C GLN A 146 14.44 10.02 -16.98
N GLN A 147 15.32 10.89 -16.47
CA GLN A 147 15.80 12.07 -17.21
C GLN A 147 16.52 11.73 -18.51
N LYS A 148 17.20 10.57 -18.53
CA LYS A 148 17.90 10.06 -19.72
C LYS A 148 16.96 9.34 -20.70
N GLY A 149 15.65 9.26 -20.41
CA GLY A 149 14.68 8.52 -21.21
C GLY A 149 14.87 7.01 -21.19
N LEU A 150 15.56 6.49 -20.16
CA LEU A 150 15.87 5.06 -20.03
C LEU A 150 14.78 4.27 -19.30
N LEU A 151 13.82 4.96 -18.68
CA LEU A 151 12.66 4.34 -18.03
C LEU A 151 11.40 4.59 -18.86
N LYS A 152 10.54 3.57 -18.96
CA LYS A 152 9.20 3.72 -19.52
C LYS A 152 8.33 4.47 -18.52
N ALA A 153 7.41 5.29 -19.03
CA ALA A 153 6.38 5.89 -18.19
C ALA A 153 5.56 4.80 -17.51
N VAL A 154 5.34 4.96 -16.21
CA VAL A 154 4.47 4.08 -15.43
C VAL A 154 3.04 4.39 -15.83
N LYS A 155 2.35 3.40 -16.42
CA LYS A 155 0.91 3.50 -16.67
C LYS A 155 0.17 3.09 -15.41
N ALA A 156 -0.81 3.89 -14.99
CA ALA A 156 -1.72 3.52 -13.91
C ALA A 156 -2.40 2.18 -14.24
N THR A 157 -2.37 1.26 -13.28
CA THR A 157 -2.97 -0.07 -13.39
C THR A 157 -4.46 -0.02 -13.08
N ALA A 158 -5.21 0.40 -14.09
CA ALA A 158 -6.61 0.04 -14.25
C ALA A 158 -6.79 -0.42 -15.69
N SER A 159 -6.50 -1.70 -15.96
CA SER A 159 -6.83 -2.30 -17.26
C SER A 159 -8.37 -2.41 -17.36
N GLU A 160 -8.98 -1.63 -18.24
CA GLU A 160 -10.43 -1.53 -18.48
C GLU A 160 -11.10 -2.83 -19.01
N THR A 161 -10.39 -3.96 -19.09
CA THR A 161 -10.90 -5.17 -19.78
C THR A 161 -11.20 -6.36 -18.87
N MET A 162 -10.80 -6.34 -17.59
CA MET A 162 -11.07 -7.43 -16.66
C MET A 162 -11.88 -6.95 -15.46
N THR A 163 -12.84 -7.77 -15.00
CA THR A 163 -13.55 -7.53 -13.74
C THR A 163 -12.58 -7.72 -12.57
N GLN A 164 -12.85 -7.10 -11.42
CA GLN A 164 -12.00 -7.25 -10.23
C GLN A 164 -11.98 -8.70 -9.74
N SER A 165 -13.11 -9.40 -9.84
CA SER A 165 -13.21 -10.85 -9.58
C SER A 165 -12.30 -11.69 -10.50
N ALA A 166 -12.19 -11.34 -11.78
CA ALA A 166 -11.29 -12.02 -12.73
C ALA A 166 -9.81 -11.68 -12.46
N THR A 167 -9.52 -10.48 -11.95
CA THR A 167 -8.17 -10.11 -11.50
C THR A 167 -7.67 -11.05 -10.40
N ILE A 168 -8.54 -11.50 -9.49
CA ILE A 168 -8.17 -12.47 -8.45
C ILE A 168 -7.71 -13.81 -9.05
N ASP A 169 -8.36 -14.32 -10.10
CA ASP A 169 -7.94 -15.57 -10.74
C ASP A 169 -6.53 -15.45 -11.36
N GLU A 170 -6.24 -14.32 -12.01
CA GLU A 170 -4.90 -14.05 -12.54
C GLU A 170 -3.86 -13.95 -11.42
N ILE A 171 -4.19 -13.32 -10.29
CA ILE A 171 -3.31 -13.27 -9.11
C ILE A 171 -2.97 -14.69 -8.65
N LYS A 172 -3.97 -15.57 -8.50
CA LYS A 172 -3.76 -16.97 -8.09
C LYS A 172 -2.84 -17.71 -9.07
N HIS A 173 -3.07 -17.56 -10.37
CA HIS A 173 -2.21 -18.15 -11.40
C HIS A 173 -0.77 -17.65 -11.34
N LYS A 174 -0.55 -16.36 -11.06
CA LYS A 174 0.82 -15.85 -10.86
C LYS A 174 1.46 -16.40 -9.59
N LEU A 175 0.72 -16.57 -8.50
CA LEU A 175 1.23 -17.23 -7.29
C LEU A 175 1.64 -18.70 -7.55
N ASP A 176 0.90 -19.44 -8.38
CA ASP A 176 1.33 -20.78 -8.81
C ASP A 176 2.68 -20.72 -9.56
N ARG A 177 2.86 -19.70 -10.42
CA ARG A 177 4.14 -19.47 -11.12
C ARG A 177 5.27 -19.11 -10.17
N VAL A 178 5.02 -18.43 -9.05
CA VAL A 178 6.03 -18.17 -8.00
C VAL A 178 6.60 -19.50 -7.50
N VAL A 179 5.72 -20.44 -7.12
CA VAL A 179 6.15 -21.77 -6.63
C VAL A 179 6.94 -22.52 -7.70
N ALA A 180 6.48 -22.48 -8.95
CA ALA A 180 7.18 -23.13 -10.07
C ALA A 180 8.58 -22.55 -10.29
N LYS A 181 8.71 -21.22 -10.38
CA LYS A 181 10.01 -20.54 -10.53
C LYS A 181 10.95 -20.77 -9.36
N TYR A 182 10.40 -20.79 -8.16
CA TYR A 182 11.18 -21.12 -6.98
C TYR A 182 11.70 -22.57 -7.01
N ALA A 183 10.87 -23.53 -7.44
CA ALA A 183 11.28 -24.93 -7.62
C ALA A 183 12.35 -25.10 -8.71
N GLU A 184 12.34 -24.26 -9.75
CA GLU A 184 13.38 -24.16 -10.78
C GLU A 184 14.69 -23.51 -10.26
N ARG A 185 14.76 -23.13 -8.98
CA ARG A 185 15.86 -22.38 -8.35
C ARG A 185 16.06 -20.97 -8.90
N LEU A 186 15.00 -20.38 -9.46
CA LEU A 186 14.97 -19.01 -9.98
C LEU A 186 14.33 -18.08 -8.95
N SER A 187 14.99 -17.94 -7.78
CA SER A 187 14.46 -17.17 -6.66
C SER A 187 14.21 -15.69 -6.99
N ASP A 188 15.06 -15.08 -7.82
CA ASP A 188 14.92 -13.68 -8.21
C ASP A 188 13.69 -13.49 -9.12
N GLU A 189 13.45 -14.41 -10.07
CA GLU A 189 12.25 -14.40 -10.91
C GLU A 189 10.99 -14.66 -10.07
N ALA A 190 11.05 -15.60 -9.12
CA ALA A 190 9.93 -15.88 -8.22
C ALA A 190 9.58 -14.63 -7.39
N THR A 191 10.59 -13.96 -6.84
CA THR A 191 10.44 -12.70 -6.10
C THR A 191 9.82 -11.62 -6.98
N GLN A 192 10.32 -11.44 -8.20
CA GLN A 192 9.78 -10.48 -9.14
C GLN A 192 8.30 -10.76 -9.47
N ILE A 193 7.91 -12.02 -9.67
CA ILE A 193 6.51 -12.37 -9.93
C ILE A 193 5.61 -12.01 -8.74
N VAL A 194 6.02 -12.28 -7.49
CA VAL A 194 5.23 -11.89 -6.30
C VAL A 194 4.92 -10.40 -6.32
N HIS A 195 5.96 -9.60 -6.58
CA HIS A 195 5.83 -8.16 -6.57
C HIS A 195 5.04 -7.62 -7.76
N ASP A 196 5.34 -8.06 -8.98
CA ASP A 196 4.57 -7.67 -10.17
C ASP A 196 3.09 -8.04 -10.03
N THR A 197 2.78 -9.12 -9.30
CA THR A 197 1.40 -9.53 -9.00
C THR A 197 0.74 -8.59 -8.01
N TYR A 198 1.44 -8.21 -6.94
CA TYR A 198 0.94 -7.23 -5.98
C TYR A 198 0.64 -5.89 -6.67
N LEU A 199 1.65 -5.32 -7.34
CA LEU A 199 1.56 -3.99 -7.98
C LEU A 199 0.53 -3.92 -9.08
N HIS A 200 0.60 -4.86 -10.02
CA HIS A 200 -0.17 -4.69 -11.24
C HIS A 200 -1.58 -5.27 -11.16
N LEU A 201 -1.89 -6.03 -10.10
CA LEU A 201 -3.17 -6.71 -9.97
C LEU A 201 -3.82 -6.53 -8.61
N PHE A 202 -3.09 -6.77 -7.51
CA PHE A 202 -3.70 -6.70 -6.18
C PHE A 202 -4.10 -5.27 -5.80
N GLU A 203 -3.25 -4.27 -6.06
CA GLU A 203 -3.60 -2.85 -5.87
C GLU A 203 -4.91 -2.48 -6.60
N GLY A 204 -5.12 -3.03 -7.80
CA GLY A 204 -6.31 -2.75 -8.62
C GLY A 204 -7.64 -3.27 -8.06
N VAL A 205 -7.61 -4.18 -7.08
CA VAL A 205 -8.81 -4.73 -6.43
C VAL A 205 -8.96 -4.25 -4.97
N GLU A 206 -7.90 -3.71 -4.40
CA GLU A 206 -7.78 -3.40 -2.97
C GLU A 206 -8.83 -2.37 -2.52
N GLY A 207 -9.02 -1.28 -3.28
CA GLY A 207 -9.97 -0.24 -2.90
C GLY A 207 -11.42 -0.72 -2.76
N THR A 208 -11.84 -1.72 -3.54
CA THR A 208 -13.17 -2.34 -3.36
C THR A 208 -13.17 -3.36 -2.23
N LEU A 209 -12.07 -4.08 -2.03
CA LEU A 209 -11.94 -5.05 -0.95
C LEU A 209 -11.89 -4.41 0.43
N ILE A 210 -11.20 -3.28 0.60
CA ILE A 210 -11.03 -2.63 1.90
C ILE A 210 -12.37 -2.11 2.46
N GLU A 211 -13.28 -1.67 1.58
CA GLU A 211 -14.66 -1.31 1.95
C GLU A 211 -15.47 -2.51 2.46
N LYS A 212 -15.12 -3.73 2.05
CA LYS A 212 -15.81 -4.96 2.42
C LYS A 212 -15.18 -5.65 3.62
N ASP A 213 -13.86 -5.73 3.64
CA ASP A 213 -13.08 -6.45 4.63
C ASP A 213 -11.63 -5.94 4.71
N ALA A 214 -11.44 -4.83 5.42
CA ALA A 214 -10.11 -4.25 5.62
C ALA A 214 -9.10 -5.20 6.28
N LYS A 215 -9.55 -6.12 7.13
CA LYS A 215 -8.67 -7.11 7.77
C LYS A 215 -8.16 -8.14 6.76
N LEU A 216 -9.00 -8.55 5.81
CA LEU A 216 -8.59 -9.45 4.75
C LEU A 216 -7.53 -8.80 3.85
N VAL A 217 -7.69 -7.51 3.54
CA VAL A 217 -6.70 -6.72 2.79
C VAL A 217 -5.37 -6.68 3.53
N GLU A 218 -5.35 -6.23 4.79
CA GLU A 218 -4.13 -6.14 5.60
C GLU A 218 -3.36 -7.48 5.65
N VAL A 219 -4.07 -8.60 5.83
CA VAL A 219 -3.44 -9.93 5.86
C VAL A 219 -2.88 -10.31 4.50
N LEU A 220 -3.59 -10.04 3.40
CA LEU A 220 -3.10 -10.30 2.05
C LEU A 220 -1.88 -9.44 1.69
N GLU A 221 -1.88 -8.16 2.07
CA GLU A 221 -0.74 -7.26 1.88
C GLU A 221 0.48 -7.76 2.66
N LYS A 222 0.29 -8.18 3.91
CA LYS A 222 1.36 -8.82 4.68
C LYS A 222 1.88 -10.07 3.97
N ASP A 223 1.00 -10.88 3.40
CA ASP A 223 1.43 -12.10 2.70
C ASP A 223 2.23 -11.79 1.43
N PHE A 224 1.79 -10.83 0.62
CA PHE A 224 2.48 -10.37 -0.58
C PHE A 224 3.81 -9.69 -0.29
N ASN A 225 3.86 -8.84 0.74
CA ASN A 225 5.01 -7.95 0.97
C ASN A 225 6.00 -8.50 2.01
N VAL A 226 5.58 -9.46 2.85
CA VAL A 226 6.39 -10.00 3.95
C VAL A 226 6.44 -11.52 3.92
N THR A 227 5.33 -12.21 4.11
CA THR A 227 5.32 -13.67 4.37
C THR A 227 5.95 -14.44 3.22
N LEU A 228 5.48 -14.23 1.98
CA LEU A 228 5.95 -14.95 0.81
C LEU A 228 7.36 -14.51 0.38
N PRO A 229 7.69 -13.21 0.27
CA PRO A 229 9.06 -12.77 -0.02
C PRO A 229 10.07 -13.32 0.98
N LYS A 230 9.71 -13.35 2.28
CA LYS A 230 10.60 -13.88 3.33
C LYS A 230 10.83 -15.38 3.18
N ALA A 231 9.79 -16.16 2.90
CA ALA A 231 9.93 -17.60 2.66
C ALA A 231 10.90 -17.90 1.50
N ILE A 232 10.87 -17.06 0.46
CA ILE A 232 11.78 -17.14 -0.69
C ILE A 232 13.21 -16.72 -0.29
N SER A 233 13.36 -15.55 0.35
CA SER A 233 14.67 -14.96 0.68
C SER A 233 15.45 -15.77 1.73
N ASP A 234 14.73 -16.36 2.69
CA ASP A 234 15.32 -17.23 3.72
C ASP A 234 15.70 -18.61 3.18
N LYS A 235 15.51 -18.85 1.87
CA LYS A 235 15.77 -20.14 1.20
C LYS A 235 14.95 -21.28 1.82
N GLY A 236 13.68 -21.02 2.10
CA GLY A 236 12.74 -22.05 2.52
C GLY A 236 12.69 -23.22 1.53
N SER A 237 12.26 -24.39 1.98
CA SER A 237 11.96 -25.49 1.06
C SER A 237 10.83 -25.11 0.10
N VAL A 238 10.78 -25.77 -1.06
CA VAL A 238 9.69 -25.58 -2.04
C VAL A 238 8.33 -25.80 -1.38
N ASP A 239 8.22 -26.77 -0.45
CA ASP A 239 6.97 -27.06 0.25
C ASP A 239 6.59 -25.95 1.24
N GLN A 240 7.55 -25.29 1.88
CA GLN A 240 7.28 -24.12 2.73
C GLN A 240 6.78 -22.93 1.92
N VAL A 241 7.40 -22.64 0.77
CA VAL A 241 6.94 -21.58 -0.13
C VAL A 241 5.55 -21.91 -0.70
N ARG A 242 5.32 -23.17 -1.09
CA ARG A 242 4.00 -23.64 -1.55
C ARG A 242 2.94 -23.49 -0.47
N ALA A 243 3.25 -23.81 0.78
CA ALA A 243 2.29 -23.69 1.88
C ALA A 243 1.83 -22.24 2.07
N VAL A 244 2.74 -21.27 1.99
CA VAL A 244 2.39 -19.83 2.02
C VAL A 244 1.48 -19.47 0.86
N VAL A 245 1.81 -19.92 -0.36
CA VAL A 245 0.97 -19.66 -1.55
C VAL A 245 -0.42 -20.26 -1.43
N VAL A 246 -0.58 -21.47 -0.91
CA VAL A 246 -1.89 -22.09 -0.69
C VAL A 246 -2.71 -21.29 0.32
N ASP A 247 -2.11 -20.88 1.43
CA ASP A 247 -2.76 -20.04 2.44
C ASP A 247 -3.15 -18.66 1.88
N MET A 248 -2.38 -18.09 0.95
CA MET A 248 -2.77 -16.89 0.21
C MET A 248 -3.95 -17.15 -0.73
N GLN A 249 -3.95 -18.28 -1.44
CA GLN A 249 -5.03 -18.63 -2.38
C GLN A 249 -6.38 -18.79 -1.66
N GLU A 250 -6.42 -19.35 -0.46
CA GLU A 250 -7.65 -19.45 0.34
C GLU A 250 -8.20 -18.07 0.71
N LYS A 251 -7.33 -17.11 1.07
CA LYS A 251 -7.72 -15.72 1.34
C LYS A 251 -8.20 -15.01 0.08
N LEU A 252 -7.55 -15.27 -1.05
CA LEU A 252 -7.96 -14.75 -2.36
C LEU A 252 -9.32 -15.32 -2.80
N ASP A 253 -9.64 -16.57 -2.49
CA ASP A 253 -10.98 -17.12 -2.75
C ASP A 253 -12.07 -16.36 -2.00
N ARG A 254 -11.81 -15.97 -0.74
CA ARG A 254 -12.72 -15.08 0.00
C ARG A 254 -12.80 -13.70 -0.63
N ALA A 255 -11.67 -13.11 -1.03
CA ALA A 255 -11.63 -11.81 -1.70
C ALA A 255 -12.46 -11.81 -2.99
N LYS A 256 -12.36 -12.89 -3.78
CA LYS A 256 -13.15 -13.06 -5.01
C LYS A 256 -14.64 -13.01 -4.75
N VAL A 257 -15.14 -13.71 -3.73
CA VAL A 257 -16.56 -13.71 -3.38
C VAL A 257 -17.04 -12.29 -3.04
N LEU A 258 -16.29 -11.54 -2.24
CA LEU A 258 -16.62 -10.16 -1.87
C LEU A 258 -16.66 -9.22 -3.09
N LEU A 259 -15.74 -9.41 -4.03
CA LEU A 259 -15.69 -8.63 -5.27
C LEU A 259 -16.85 -8.99 -6.21
N GLU A 260 -17.20 -10.27 -6.35
CA GLU A 260 -18.36 -10.69 -7.13
C GLU A 260 -19.68 -10.12 -6.57
N GLU A 261 -19.82 -10.06 -5.24
CA GLU A 261 -20.95 -9.40 -4.58
C GLU A 261 -20.99 -7.90 -4.87
N ALA A 262 -19.84 -7.22 -4.79
CA ALA A 262 -19.72 -5.80 -5.10
C ALA A 262 -19.98 -5.49 -6.59
N GLU A 263 -19.58 -6.37 -7.49
CA GLU A 263 -19.85 -6.27 -8.93
C GLU A 263 -21.32 -6.47 -9.27
N LYS A 264 -22.00 -7.42 -8.62
CA LYS A 264 -23.46 -7.61 -8.76
C LYS A 264 -24.23 -6.40 -8.26
N ALA A 265 -23.92 -5.91 -7.06
CA ALA A 265 -24.56 -4.73 -6.49
C ALA A 265 -24.40 -3.48 -7.38
N ARG A 266 -23.26 -3.33 -8.08
CA ARG A 266 -23.07 -2.25 -9.05
C ARG A 266 -23.95 -2.39 -10.28
N LYS A 267 -24.17 -3.61 -10.79
CA LYS A 267 -25.03 -3.87 -11.95
C LYS A 267 -26.52 -3.67 -11.67
N ASP A 268 -26.96 -3.81 -10.42
CA ASP A 268 -28.36 -3.66 -10.03
C ASP A 268 -28.80 -2.18 -9.82
N VAL A 269 -27.84 -1.26 -9.76
CA VAL A 269 -28.08 0.19 -9.52
C VAL A 269 -28.20 0.98 -10.83
N PHE A 270 -27.83 0.38 -11.97
CA PHE A 270 -27.93 0.96 -13.31
C PHE A 270 -29.00 0.25 -14.16
#